data_AF-A0AAW6K0W7-F1
#
_entry.id   AF-A0AAW6K0W7-F1
#
_cell.length_a   1.000
_cell.length_b   1.000
_cell.length_c   1.000
_cell.angle_alpha   90.00
_cell.angle_beta   90.00
_cell.angle_gamma   90.00
#
_symmetry.space_group_name_H-M   'P 1'
#
loop_
_entity.id
_entity.type
_entity.pdbx_description
1 polymer ?
#
loop_
_entity_poly.entity_id
_entity_poly.type
_entity_poly.pdbx_seq_one_letter_code
_entity_poly.pdbx_strand_id
1 'polypeptide(L)'
;MIVFEAKLEGLDEQYRALRTARFVRNSCLRYWIDNKGIGRYDLNKFCAVLAANIEFPWVSKLNSMARQASAERAWSAIARFFDNCKKGKPGKKGFPKFKKEQTHG
;
A
#
# COMPACT_ATOMS: atom_id res chain seq x y z
N MET A 1 14.62 -22.32 -17.62
CA MET A 1 14.26 -21.82 -16.28
C MET A 1 12.87 -22.34 -15.96
N ILE A 2 12.76 -23.33 -15.07
CA ILE A 2 11.45 -23.85 -14.64
C ILE A 2 10.98 -22.96 -13.50
N VAL A 3 9.92 -22.20 -13.73
CA VAL A 3 9.27 -21.38 -12.69
C VAL A 3 8.18 -22.25 -12.09
N PHE A 4 8.34 -22.61 -10.82
CA PHE A 4 7.26 -23.24 -10.06
C PHE A 4 6.38 -22.13 -9.49
N GLU A 5 5.24 -21.89 -10.14
CA GLU A 5 4.19 -21.02 -9.61
C GLU A 5 3.24 -21.87 -8.77
N ALA A 6 3.32 -21.75 -7.44
CA ALA A 6 2.30 -22.27 -6.55
C ALA A 6 1.20 -21.21 -6.39
N LYS A 7 -0.05 -21.57 -6.71
CA LYS A 7 -1.19 -20.73 -6.35
C LYS A 7 -1.33 -20.76 -4.83
N LEU A 8 -1.33 -19.57 -4.23
CA LEU A 8 -1.57 -19.41 -2.81
C LEU A 8 -3.08 -19.59 -2.59
N GLU A 9 -3.47 -20.80 -2.18
CA GLU A 9 -4.83 -21.10 -1.75
C GLU A 9 -5.01 -20.61 -0.31
N GLY A 10 -5.75 -19.51 -0.16
CA GLY A 10 -6.04 -18.92 1.13
C GLY A 10 -7.48 -19.16 1.55
N LEU A 11 -7.75 -18.97 2.84
CA LEU A 11 -9.14 -18.86 3.32
C LEU A 11 -9.74 -17.52 2.84
N ASP A 12 -11.06 -17.47 2.68
CA ASP A 12 -11.80 -16.24 2.31
C ASP A 12 -11.44 -15.04 3.19
N GLU A 13 -11.23 -15.28 4.49
CA GLU A 13 -10.81 -14.26 5.44
C GLU A 13 -9.43 -13.67 5.12
N GLN A 14 -8.50 -14.51 4.65
CA GLN A 14 -7.17 -14.08 4.25
C GLN A 14 -7.23 -13.21 2.98
N TYR A 15 -8.07 -13.59 2.00
CA TYR A 15 -8.30 -12.76 0.81
C TYR A 15 -8.94 -11.41 1.18
N ARG A 16 -9.89 -11.38 2.11
CA ARG A 16 -10.46 -10.13 2.64
C ARG A 16 -9.41 -9.27 3.32
N ALA A 17 -8.53 -9.86 4.14
CA ALA A 17 -7.43 -9.14 4.79
C ALA A 17 -6.44 -8.55 3.75
N LEU A 18 -6.11 -9.30 2.70
CA LEU A 18 -5.27 -8.82 1.59
C LEU A 18 -5.93 -7.66 0.84
N ARG A 19 -7.24 -7.75 0.58
CA ARG A 19 -8.01 -6.67 -0.03
C ARG A 19 -8.00 -5.41 0.85
N THR A 20 -8.16 -5.58 2.15
CA THR A 20 -8.11 -4.47 3.12
C THR A 20 -6.73 -3.82 3.17
N ALA A 21 -5.66 -4.61 3.26
CA ALA A 21 -4.29 -4.10 3.26
C ALA A 21 -3.97 -3.33 1.97
N ARG A 22 -4.43 -3.86 0.81
CA ARG A 22 -4.29 -3.19 -0.49
C ARG A 22 -5.03 -1.85 -0.51
N PHE A 23 -6.25 -1.79 0.02
CA PHE A 23 -7.00 -0.55 0.13
C PHE A 23 -6.24 0.47 0.99
N VAL A 24 -5.83 0.10 2.21
CA VAL A 24 -5.08 0.99 3.11
C VAL A 24 -3.85 1.57 2.40
N ARG A 25 -3.06 0.73 1.73
CA ARG A 25 -1.89 1.16 0.97
C ARG A 25 -2.25 2.16 -0.14
N ASN A 26 -3.33 1.90 -0.89
CA ASN A 26 -3.75 2.77 -1.98
C ASN A 26 -4.32 4.10 -1.46
N SER A 27 -5.08 4.08 -0.36
CA SER A 27 -5.57 5.28 0.29
C SER A 27 -4.43 6.14 0.82
N CYS A 28 -3.38 5.54 1.40
CA CYS A 28 -2.16 6.27 1.80
C CYS A 28 -1.48 6.94 0.59
N LEU A 29 -1.40 6.22 -0.54
CA LEU A 29 -0.82 6.80 -1.76
C LEU A 29 -1.68 7.96 -2.28
N ARG A 30 -3.01 7.82 -2.29
CA ARG A 30 -3.93 8.89 -2.69
C ARG A 30 -3.78 10.11 -1.79
N TYR A 31 -3.76 9.91 -0.48
CA TYR A 31 -3.56 10.98 0.49
C TYR A 31 -2.25 11.75 0.26
N TRP A 32 -1.16 11.06 -0.06
CA TRP A 32 0.10 11.70 -0.44
C TRP A 32 0.06 12.45 -1.78
N ILE A 33 -0.72 11.98 -2.76
CA ILE A 33 -0.90 12.68 -4.04
C ILE A 33 -1.68 13.98 -3.84
N ASP A 34 -2.72 13.94 -3.02
CA ASP A 34 -3.65 15.06 -2.86
C ASP A 34 -3.09 16.15 -1.92
N ASN A 35 -2.12 15.82 -1.07
CA ASN A 35 -1.55 16.73 -0.06
C ASN A 35 -0.05 16.93 -0.25
N LYS A 36 0.41 18.18 -0.12
CA LYS A 36 1.85 18.51 -0.20
C LYS A 36 2.52 18.32 1.16
N GLY A 37 3.78 17.88 1.16
CA GLY A 37 4.60 17.77 2.37
C GLY A 37 4.32 16.56 3.26
N ILE A 38 3.50 15.60 2.80
CA ILE A 38 3.21 14.38 3.56
C ILE A 38 4.44 13.48 3.66
N GLY A 39 4.88 13.22 4.90
CA GLY A 39 5.99 12.33 5.21
C GLY A 39 5.56 10.93 5.66
N ARG A 40 6.54 10.08 5.99
CA ARG A 40 6.32 8.71 6.50
C ARG A 40 5.41 8.69 7.73
N TYR A 41 5.66 9.57 8.69
CA TYR A 41 4.91 9.60 9.94
C TYR A 41 3.46 10.04 9.75
N ASP A 42 3.21 10.94 8.81
CA ASP A 42 1.86 11.39 8.46
C ASP A 42 1.04 10.25 7.84
N LEU A 43 1.66 9.43 6.99
CA LEU A 43 1.01 8.22 6.45
C LEU A 43 0.65 7.21 7.55
N ASN A 44 1.53 7.02 8.53
CA ASN A 44 1.23 6.14 9.67
C ASN A 44 0.09 6.67 10.54
N LYS A 45 0.05 8.00 10.79
CA LYS A 45 -1.09 8.63 11.47
C LYS A 45 -2.38 8.49 10.67
N PHE A 46 -2.30 8.68 9.36
CA PHE A 46 -3.44 8.53 8.44
C PHE A 46 -4.06 7.12 8.50
N CYS A 47 -3.27 6.06 8.73
CA CYS A 47 -3.83 4.71 8.94
C CYS A 47 -4.76 4.60 10.15
N ALA A 48 -4.52 5.37 11.21
CA ALA A 48 -5.41 5.40 12.37
C ALA A 48 -6.71 6.12 12.04
N VAL A 49 -6.62 7.27 11.35
CA VAL A 49 -7.77 8.03 10.86
C VAL A 49 -8.64 7.18 9.92
N LEU A 50 -8.01 6.50 8.96
CA LEU A 50 -8.70 5.64 8.01
C LEU A 50 -9.45 4.49 8.69
N ALA A 51 -8.92 3.95 9.78
CA ALA A 51 -9.57 2.88 10.54
C ALA A 51 -10.70 3.38 11.43
N ALA A 52 -10.68 4.65 11.83
CA ALA A 52 -11.77 5.28 12.56
C ALA A 52 -12.91 5.77 11.66
N ASN A 53 -12.71 5.79 10.33
CA ASN A 53 -13.73 6.23 9.38
C ASN A 53 -14.89 5.21 9.32
N ILE A 54 -16.11 5.71 9.56
CA ILE A 54 -17.37 4.96 9.57
C ILE A 54 -17.72 4.42 8.17
N GLU A 55 -17.26 5.05 7.10
CA GLU A 55 -17.47 4.60 5.72
C GLU A 55 -16.76 3.26 5.43
N PHE A 56 -15.69 2.96 6.16
CA PHE A 56 -14.85 1.78 5.93
C PHE A 56 -14.66 0.95 7.22
N PRO A 57 -15.75 0.41 7.82
CA PRO A 57 -15.70 -0.26 9.12
C PRO A 57 -14.90 -1.57 9.09
N TRP A 58 -14.61 -2.10 7.90
CA TRP A 58 -13.77 -3.29 7.70
C TRP A 58 -12.27 -2.98 7.80
N VAL A 59 -11.85 -1.71 7.74
CA VAL A 59 -10.45 -1.31 7.92
C VAL A 59 -10.01 -1.48 9.37
N SER A 60 -10.89 -1.19 10.33
CA SER A 60 -10.61 -1.37 11.77
C SER A 60 -10.44 -2.84 12.15
N LYS A 61 -11.08 -3.76 11.42
CA LYS A 61 -10.93 -5.22 11.58
C LYS A 61 -9.52 -5.71 11.22
N LEU A 62 -8.76 -4.95 10.43
CA LEU A 62 -7.35 -5.26 10.18
C LEU A 62 -6.51 -4.78 11.37
N ASN A 63 -5.64 -5.67 11.87
CA ASN A 63 -4.77 -5.33 12.99
C ASN A 63 -3.92 -4.07 12.70
N SER A 64 -3.56 -3.34 13.76
CA SER A 64 -2.85 -2.05 13.66
C SER A 64 -1.50 -2.19 12.94
N MET A 65 -0.77 -3.27 13.21
CA MET A 65 0.55 -3.54 12.61
C MET A 65 0.46 -3.74 11.09
N ALA A 66 -0.56 -4.45 10.59
CA ALA A 66 -0.77 -4.68 9.17
C ALA A 66 -1.20 -3.41 8.44
N ARG A 67 -1.97 -2.54 9.12
CA ARG A 67 -2.29 -1.19 8.60
C ARG A 67 -1.02 -0.34 8.47
N GLN A 68 -0.20 -0.29 9.54
CA GLN A 68 1.08 0.42 9.52
C GLN A 68 2.02 -0.12 8.43
N ALA A 69 2.19 -1.44 8.35
CA ALA A 69 2.99 -2.08 7.30
C ALA A 69 2.51 -1.71 5.88
N SER A 70 1.19 -1.53 5.70
CA SER A 70 0.61 -1.08 4.43
C SER A 70 0.96 0.38 4.10
N ALA A 71 0.94 1.29 5.08
CA ALA A 71 1.43 2.66 4.93
C ALA A 71 2.93 2.70 4.65
N GLU A 72 3.73 1.91 5.36
CA GLU A 72 5.17 1.84 5.14
C GLU A 72 5.50 1.35 3.73
N ARG A 73 4.77 0.36 3.21
CA ARG A 73 4.89 -0.06 1.80
C ARG A 73 4.52 1.04 0.82
N ALA A 74 3.54 1.90 1.14
CA ALA A 74 3.23 3.09 0.34
C ALA A 74 4.41 4.07 0.36
N TRP A 75 4.94 4.36 1.55
CA TRP A 75 6.11 5.23 1.72
C TRP A 75 7.35 4.71 1.01
N SER A 76 7.67 3.42 1.10
CA SER A 76 8.82 2.84 0.39
C SER A 76 8.72 3.05 -1.13
N ALA A 77 7.52 3.00 -1.70
CA ALA A 77 7.31 3.28 -3.12
C ALA A 77 7.57 4.76 -3.46
N ILE A 78 7.12 5.68 -2.59
CA ILE A 78 7.32 7.13 -2.72
C ILE A 78 8.81 7.49 -2.55
N ALA A 79 9.45 7.00 -1.49
CA ALA A 79 10.87 7.20 -1.23
C ALA A 79 11.73 6.68 -2.39
N ARG A 80 11.43 5.48 -2.89
CA ARG A 80 12.13 4.92 -4.06
C ARG A 80 11.96 5.77 -5.31
N PHE A 81 10.79 6.38 -5.52
CA PHE A 81 10.57 7.31 -6.62
C PHE A 81 11.50 8.52 -6.51
N PHE A 82 11.53 9.20 -5.36
CA PHE A 82 12.42 10.34 -5.15
C PHE A 82 13.90 9.97 -5.24
N ASP A 83 14.31 8.85 -4.65
CA ASP A 83 15.69 8.36 -4.73
C ASP A 83 16.13 8.08 -6.17
N ASN A 84 15.26 7.49 -6.98
CA ASN A 84 15.55 7.22 -8.39
C ASN A 84 15.62 8.51 -9.22
N CYS A 85 14.78 9.50 -8.91
CA CYS A 85 14.83 10.82 -9.51
C CYS A 85 16.15 11.52 -9.17
N LYS A 86 16.54 11.56 -7.87
CA LYS A 86 17.80 12.16 -7.39
C LYS A 86 19.03 11.49 -8.01
N LYS A 87 19.01 10.17 -8.18
CA LYS A 87 20.12 9.39 -8.78
C LYS A 87 20.12 9.40 -10.31
N GLY A 88 19.17 10.08 -10.96
CA GLY A 88 19.14 10.18 -12.43
C GLY A 88 18.87 8.87 -13.18
N LYS A 89 18.42 7.79 -12.53
CA LYS A 89 18.38 6.44 -13.13
C LYS A 89 17.40 6.35 -14.31
N PRO A 90 17.86 6.12 -15.56
CA PRO A 90 16.96 6.00 -16.72
C PRO A 90 16.02 4.80 -16.56
N GLY A 91 14.77 4.95 -17.02
CA GLY A 91 13.73 3.92 -16.96
C GLY A 91 13.14 3.60 -15.56
N LYS A 92 13.76 4.07 -14.47
CA LYS A 92 13.34 3.78 -13.07
C LYS A 92 12.68 4.96 -12.35
N LYS A 93 12.47 6.10 -13.03
CA LYS A 93 11.80 7.32 -12.51
C LYS A 93 10.26 7.25 -12.58
N GLY A 94 9.69 6.06 -12.44
CA GLY A 94 8.24 5.87 -12.53
C GLY A 94 7.53 6.35 -11.28
N PHE A 95 6.51 7.19 -11.44
CA PHE A 95 5.63 7.63 -10.35
C PHE A 95 4.97 6.41 -9.66
N PRO A 96 4.78 6.43 -8.33
CA PRO A 96 4.11 5.32 -7.64
C PRO A 96 2.70 5.11 -8.17
N LYS A 97 2.36 3.86 -8.52
CA LYS A 97 1.03 3.49 -9.05
C LYS A 97 0.16 2.86 -7.97
N PHE A 98 -1.16 2.92 -8.14
CA PHE A 98 -2.11 2.15 -7.34
C PHE A 98 -1.93 0.65 -7.59
N LYS A 99 -2.04 -0.14 -6.53
CA LYS A 99 -1.99 -1.60 -6.61
C LYS A 99 -3.36 -2.13 -7.01
N LYS A 100 -3.40 -2.96 -8.05
CA LYS A 100 -4.59 -3.71 -8.47
C LYS A 100 -4.59 -5.11 -7.86
N GLU A 101 -5.72 -5.79 -7.97
CA GLU A 101 -5.77 -7.26 -7.89
C GLU A 101 -4.65 -7.85 -8.73
N GLN A 102 -3.91 -8.78 -8.15
CA GLN A 102 -2.95 -9.59 -8.88
C GLN A 102 -3.42 -11.02 -8.75
N THR A 103 -4.48 -11.37 -9.48
CA THR A 103 -4.76 -12.76 -9.82
C THR A 103 -3.81 -13.07 -10.98
N HIS A 104 -2.72 -13.80 -10.71
CA HIS A 104 -2.01 -14.46 -11.80
C HIS A 104 -2.97 -15.56 -12.28
N GLY A 105 -3.62 -15.29 -13.41
CA GLY A 105 -4.45 -16.23 -14.14
C GLY A 105 -3.59 -17.01 -15.11
#